data_AF-A0A965R034-F1
#
_entry.id   AF-A0A965R034-F1
#
_cell.length_a   1.000
_cell.length_b   1.000
_cell.length_c   1.000
_cell.angle_alpha   90.00
_cell.angle_beta   90.00
_cell.angle_gamma   90.00
#
_symmetry.space_group_name_H-M   'P 1'
#
loop_
_entity.id
_entity.type
_entity.pdbx_description
1 polymer ?
#
loop_
_entity_poly.entity_id
_entity_poly.type
_entity_poly.pdbx_seq_one_letter_code
_entity_poly.pdbx_strand_id
1 'polypeptide(L)'
;AFDRAQFGAGSMVGEQTWDGAIASGWTAGAQAAQVLGLRASGDAPTLQDGYGMAFVPAGPLRSAQSGGKSFVDFQHDVTVDDVELAHREGYVSVEHLKRYTTLGMGTDQGKTSNLNGMGVMAAARGLDVSLAGTTTFRPPYTPASLGALAGRNVRGHFQPERLTAMHDWHLAHGGVKMEAGYWLRPLWYRTHGTTLSEAYKAEMEFVRENVGIADTSTLGKIDVQGPDAAEFLNRVYVNGYSKLAVGKARYGFMLREDGIVMDDGTTTRISDTQFFMTTTTAQAAKVMSHLEFLLQVVWPELRVTVASVTDQWAAMSIAGPRTREVLQAAFPHLDFADTALPFMGLLDTQGTGALDGVQLRILRLTFSGELAYEIFVPTHHGLAVWEHLMEAGKPWQLRPYGLEALGSLRIEKGHVVGSEMDGRTTLGDLGAGRMASQTKDFWGKALSHSPHLQKPDRPTLVGLEAVDPAQPPSNGAILFFADDAIRGHGRGHVTSTTFS
;
A
#
# COMPACT_ATOMS: atom_id res chain seq x y z
N ALA A 1 11.82 4.67 40.00
CA ALA A 1 11.58 3.23 40.22
C ALA A 1 11.56 2.56 38.86
N PHE A 2 12.17 1.38 38.73
CA PHE A 2 12.10 0.61 37.48
C PHE A 2 10.67 0.13 37.21
N ASP A 3 10.34 -0.13 35.95
CA ASP A 3 9.10 -0.81 35.59
C ASP A 3 9.04 -2.22 36.17
N ARG A 4 7.85 -2.82 36.26
CA ARG A 4 7.58 -4.09 36.98
C ARG A 4 8.45 -5.30 36.58
N ALA A 5 9.15 -5.26 35.46
CA ALA A 5 10.02 -6.33 34.97
C ALA A 5 11.45 -5.86 34.65
N GLN A 6 11.86 -4.70 35.15
CA GLN A 6 13.21 -4.18 35.01
C GLN A 6 13.86 -4.07 36.38
N PHE A 7 15.14 -4.43 36.47
CA PHE A 7 15.88 -4.46 37.72
C PHE A 7 17.24 -3.83 37.49
N GLY A 8 17.54 -2.76 38.22
CA GLY A 8 18.86 -2.12 38.19
C GLY A 8 19.80 -2.75 39.20
N ALA A 9 21.09 -2.76 38.88
CA ALA A 9 22.13 -3.29 39.74
C ALA A 9 23.44 -2.54 39.55
N GLY A 10 24.28 -2.49 40.57
CA GLY A 10 25.58 -1.82 40.50
C GLY A 10 25.48 -0.30 40.44
N SER A 11 26.47 0.34 39.82
CA SER A 11 26.62 1.79 39.86
C SER A 11 25.47 2.57 39.21
N MET A 12 24.70 1.96 38.30
CA MET A 12 23.53 2.62 37.69
C MET A 12 22.41 2.91 38.69
N VAL A 13 22.35 2.20 39.83
CA VAL A 13 21.40 2.48 40.92
C VAL A 13 22.02 3.31 42.05
N GLY A 14 23.25 3.79 41.85
CA GLY A 14 23.98 4.60 42.82
C GLY A 14 24.88 3.81 43.77
N GLU A 15 25.06 2.50 43.60
CA GLU A 15 26.01 1.72 44.40
C GLU A 15 27.46 2.13 44.10
N GLN A 16 28.21 2.48 45.15
CA GLN A 16 29.59 2.98 45.05
C GLN A 16 30.64 2.01 45.61
N THR A 17 30.20 0.83 46.05
CA THR A 17 31.07 -0.21 46.59
C THR A 17 30.93 -1.49 45.78
N TRP A 18 31.99 -2.29 45.73
CA TRP A 18 31.95 -3.59 45.08
C TRP A 18 30.93 -4.54 45.73
N ASP A 19 30.89 -4.58 47.06
CA ASP A 19 29.93 -5.43 47.79
C ASP A 19 28.48 -5.02 47.52
N GLY A 20 28.18 -3.72 47.52
CA GLY A 20 26.86 -3.20 47.18
C GLY A 20 26.46 -3.51 45.72
N ALA A 21 27.41 -3.41 44.78
CA ALA A 21 27.18 -3.76 43.39
C ALA A 21 26.87 -5.27 43.20
N ILE A 22 27.59 -6.14 43.90
CA ILE A 22 27.35 -7.59 43.84
C ILE A 22 26.00 -7.95 44.49
N ALA A 23 25.72 -7.40 45.67
CA ALA A 23 24.47 -7.66 46.37
C ALA A 23 23.25 -7.17 45.59
N SER A 24 23.32 -5.98 45.00
CA SER A 24 22.26 -5.45 44.14
C SER A 24 22.11 -6.27 42.85
N GLY A 25 23.21 -6.74 42.25
CA GLY A 25 23.19 -7.65 41.10
C GLY A 25 22.52 -8.98 41.40
N TRP A 26 22.87 -9.61 42.52
CA TRP A 26 22.23 -10.84 42.98
C TRP A 26 20.73 -10.65 43.20
N THR A 27 20.36 -9.56 43.89
CA THR A 27 18.97 -9.21 44.17
C THR A 27 18.18 -8.99 42.87
N ALA A 28 18.71 -8.18 41.95
CA ALA A 28 18.10 -7.92 40.65
C ALA A 28 17.93 -9.20 39.83
N GLY A 29 18.93 -10.08 39.81
CA GLY A 29 18.86 -11.38 39.14
C GLY A 29 17.81 -12.32 39.75
N ALA A 30 17.73 -12.37 41.09
CA ALA A 30 16.72 -13.16 41.79
C ALA A 30 15.29 -12.65 41.54
N GLN A 31 15.11 -11.33 41.53
CA GLN A 31 13.84 -10.69 41.17
C GLN A 31 13.46 -10.98 39.72
N ALA A 32 14.41 -10.91 38.79
CA ALA A 32 14.20 -11.28 37.38
C ALA A 32 13.78 -12.74 37.23
N ALA A 33 14.46 -13.66 37.93
CA ALA A 33 14.08 -15.08 37.97
C ALA A 33 12.67 -15.27 38.52
N GLN A 34 12.33 -14.59 39.61
CA GLN A 34 11.00 -14.68 40.22
C GLN A 34 9.89 -14.24 39.27
N VAL A 35 10.08 -13.16 38.51
CA VAL A 35 9.11 -12.71 37.49
C VAL A 35 8.92 -13.76 36.39
N LEU A 36 9.95 -14.56 36.08
CA LEU A 36 9.87 -15.67 35.14
C LEU A 36 9.31 -16.96 35.76
N GLY A 37 8.87 -16.94 37.02
CA GLY A 37 8.43 -18.14 37.75
C GLY A 37 9.57 -19.10 38.13
N LEU A 38 10.82 -18.63 38.02
CA LEU A 38 12.01 -19.36 38.41
C LEU A 38 12.45 -18.97 39.82
N ARG A 39 13.17 -19.86 40.49
CA ARG A 39 13.79 -19.58 41.78
C ARG A 39 15.30 -19.51 41.60
N ALA A 40 15.89 -18.36 41.91
CA ALA A 40 17.34 -18.28 42.08
C ALA A 40 17.76 -19.12 43.30
N SER A 41 18.85 -19.87 43.15
CA SER A 41 19.39 -20.76 44.18
C SER A 41 20.84 -20.43 44.46
N GLY A 42 21.26 -20.56 45.72
CA GLY A 42 22.60 -20.17 46.18
C GLY A 42 22.59 -18.84 46.94
N ASP A 43 23.79 -18.40 47.33
CA ASP A 43 24.03 -17.13 48.02
C ASP A 43 24.72 -16.14 47.07
N ALA A 44 24.60 -14.84 47.37
CA ALA A 44 25.33 -13.81 46.66
C ALA A 44 26.86 -14.03 46.79
N PRO A 45 27.65 -13.86 45.72
CA PRO A 45 29.11 -13.91 45.82
C PRO A 45 29.64 -12.90 46.85
N THR A 46 30.71 -13.25 47.57
CA THR A 46 31.39 -12.36 48.53
C THR A 46 32.82 -12.08 48.08
N LEU A 47 33.28 -10.84 48.18
CA LEU A 47 34.68 -10.48 48.00
C LEU A 47 35.41 -10.48 49.35
N GLN A 48 36.68 -10.92 49.37
CA GLN A 48 37.50 -10.95 50.59
C GLN A 48 38.10 -9.57 50.93
N ASP A 49 38.37 -8.74 49.91
CA ASP A 49 38.88 -7.38 50.06
C ASP A 49 37.97 -6.40 49.30
N GLY A 50 37.26 -5.55 50.05
CA GLY A 50 36.37 -4.53 49.50
C GLY A 50 37.11 -3.22 49.24
N TYR A 51 37.14 -2.77 47.99
CA TYR A 51 37.56 -1.42 47.64
C TYR A 51 36.33 -0.51 47.53
N GLY A 52 36.32 0.60 48.26
CA GLY A 52 35.28 1.64 48.13
C GLY A 52 35.75 2.74 47.18
N MET A 53 34.89 3.16 46.25
CA MET A 53 35.10 4.41 45.51
C MET A 53 34.19 5.48 46.08
N ALA A 54 34.63 6.11 47.18
CA ALA A 54 33.93 7.27 47.72
C ALA A 54 34.20 8.48 46.82
N PHE A 55 33.15 9.01 46.19
CA PHE A 55 33.23 10.28 45.47
C PHE A 55 32.90 11.43 46.41
N VAL A 56 33.76 12.45 46.43
CA VAL A 56 33.43 13.74 47.04
C VAL A 56 32.87 14.62 45.91
N PRO A 57 31.64 15.14 46.02
CA PRO A 57 31.12 16.04 45.00
C PRO A 57 32.00 17.29 44.94
N ALA A 58 32.57 17.56 43.77
CA ALA A 58 33.14 18.86 43.49
C ALA A 58 31.99 19.85 43.25
N GLY A 59 32.15 21.10 43.69
CA GLY A 59 31.20 22.17 43.38
C GLY A 59 31.07 22.39 41.86
N PRO A 60 30.07 23.19 41.41
CA PRO A 60 29.85 23.42 39.99
C PRO A 60 31.11 24.03 39.33
N LEU A 61 31.39 23.61 38.10
CA LEU A 61 32.44 24.21 37.27
C LEU A 61 32.18 25.71 37.14
N ARG A 62 33.20 26.52 37.39
CA ARG A 62 33.15 27.98 37.27
C ARG A 62 34.02 28.42 36.11
N SER A 63 33.69 29.55 35.51
CA SER A 63 34.55 30.15 34.47
C SER A 63 35.96 30.40 35.03
N ALA A 64 36.97 30.17 34.18
CA ALA A 64 38.36 30.26 34.57
C ALA A 64 38.75 31.72 34.81
N GLN A 65 39.30 32.02 35.99
CA GLN A 65 39.73 33.38 36.31
C GLN A 65 40.94 33.86 35.50
N SER A 66 41.62 32.95 34.78
CA SER A 66 42.87 33.20 34.06
C SER A 66 42.71 33.01 32.55
N GLY A 67 41.93 33.87 31.87
CA GLY A 67 41.93 34.06 30.40
C GLY A 67 41.72 32.84 29.47
N GLY A 68 41.47 31.65 30.00
CA GLY A 68 41.32 30.39 29.28
C GLY A 68 39.88 29.89 29.25
N LYS A 69 39.57 28.96 28.34
CA LYS A 69 38.23 28.38 28.20
C LYS A 69 37.98 27.27 29.21
N SER A 70 36.79 27.26 29.81
CA SER A 70 36.31 26.18 30.69
C SER A 70 35.29 25.31 29.94
N PHE A 71 35.77 24.25 29.29
CA PHE A 71 34.92 23.38 28.47
C PHE A 71 33.97 22.50 29.30
N VAL A 72 32.73 22.42 28.84
CA VAL A 72 31.65 21.56 29.35
C VAL A 72 31.35 20.45 28.35
N ASP A 73 31.34 20.76 27.05
CA ASP A 73 31.22 19.80 25.95
C ASP A 73 32.40 19.99 24.99
N PHE A 74 33.28 18.99 24.92
CA PHE A 74 34.45 19.05 24.06
C PHE A 74 34.12 18.85 22.58
N GLN A 75 33.06 18.11 22.23
CA GLN A 75 32.77 17.81 20.83
C GLN A 75 32.15 19.00 20.11
N HIS A 76 31.39 19.81 20.86
CA HIS A 76 30.72 21.01 20.34
C HIS A 76 31.33 22.32 20.86
N ASP A 77 32.51 22.25 21.50
CA ASP A 77 33.21 23.41 22.07
C ASP A 77 32.37 24.26 23.04
N VAL A 78 31.39 23.66 23.73
CA VAL A 78 30.53 24.37 24.69
C VAL A 78 31.32 24.62 25.97
N THR A 79 31.33 25.86 26.43
CA THR A 79 32.01 26.30 27.65
C THR A 79 31.03 26.71 28.76
N VAL A 80 31.56 26.95 29.95
CA VAL A 80 30.79 27.53 31.07
C VAL A 80 30.20 28.89 30.67
N ASP A 81 30.95 29.71 29.93
CA ASP A 81 30.50 31.04 29.51
C ASP A 81 29.28 30.97 28.57
N ASP A 82 29.20 29.94 27.72
CA ASP A 82 28.07 29.71 26.82
C ASP A 82 26.80 29.31 27.59
N VAL A 83 26.95 28.46 28.62
CA VAL A 83 25.83 28.07 29.50
C VAL A 83 25.34 29.26 30.32
N GLU A 84 26.25 30.07 30.86
CA GLU A 84 25.89 31.29 31.59
C GLU A 84 25.27 32.35 30.67
N LEU A 85 25.75 32.48 29.43
CA LEU A 85 25.14 33.34 28.43
C LEU A 85 23.71 32.91 28.13
N ALA A 86 23.47 31.62 27.91
CA ALA A 86 22.12 31.10 27.70
C ALA A 86 21.20 31.46 28.89
N HIS A 87 21.71 31.36 30.12
CA HIS A 87 20.94 31.79 31.29
C HIS A 87 20.66 33.31 31.29
N ARG A 88 21.66 34.15 31.01
CA ARG A 88 21.49 35.62 30.92
C ARG A 88 20.49 36.05 29.85
N GLU A 89 20.40 35.30 28.76
CA GLU A 89 19.42 35.52 27.69
C GLU A 89 18.02 35.01 28.02
N GLY A 90 17.81 34.44 29.22
CA GLY A 90 16.50 34.08 29.74
C GLY A 90 16.10 32.62 29.51
N TYR A 91 17.00 31.78 28.99
CA TYR A 91 16.75 30.33 28.95
C TYR A 91 16.85 29.75 30.36
N VAL A 92 15.81 29.02 30.78
CA VAL A 92 15.72 28.40 32.12
C VAL A 92 15.59 26.87 32.07
N SER A 93 15.03 26.34 30.98
CA SER A 93 14.87 24.90 30.78
C SER A 93 16.17 24.28 30.28
N VAL A 94 16.54 23.11 30.80
CA VAL A 94 17.68 22.31 30.29
C VAL A 94 17.52 21.94 28.81
N GLU A 95 16.28 21.82 28.34
CA GLU A 95 15.98 21.57 26.93
C GLU A 95 16.24 22.80 26.05
N HIS A 96 16.00 24.02 26.56
CA HIS A 96 16.36 25.25 25.86
C HIS A 96 17.87 25.47 25.88
N LEU A 97 18.52 25.25 27.02
CA LEU A 97 19.98 25.31 27.14
C LEU A 97 20.66 24.41 26.11
N LYS A 98 20.25 23.14 26.05
CA LYS A 98 20.73 22.16 25.08
C LYS A 98 20.63 22.67 23.64
N ARG A 99 19.47 23.22 23.25
CA ARG A 99 19.22 23.69 21.88
C ARG A 99 19.97 24.97 21.53
N TYR A 100 20.11 25.87 22.50
CA TYR A 100 20.80 27.14 22.32
C TYR A 100 22.32 26.94 22.22
N THR A 101 22.89 26.14 23.13
CA THR A 101 24.34 25.94 23.23
C THR A 101 24.85 24.77 22.39
N THR A 102 23.97 23.88 21.92
CA THR A 102 24.29 22.56 21.35
C THR A 102 24.91 21.55 22.33
N LEU A 103 24.86 21.82 23.63
CA LEU A 103 25.33 20.94 24.70
C LEU A 103 24.77 19.50 24.57
N GLY A 104 25.65 18.52 24.54
CA GLY A 104 25.32 17.10 24.52
C GLY A 104 24.63 16.62 23.24
N MET A 105 24.75 17.39 22.16
CA MET A 105 24.25 17.02 20.83
C MET A 105 25.32 16.37 19.94
N GLY A 106 26.52 16.13 20.48
CA GLY A 106 27.61 15.43 19.80
C GLY A 106 27.30 13.95 19.55
N THR A 107 28.21 13.25 18.86
CA THR A 107 28.11 11.80 18.62
C THR A 107 28.17 10.97 19.89
N ASP A 108 28.73 11.53 20.96
CA ASP A 108 28.73 10.93 22.29
C ASP A 108 27.36 11.05 23.01
N GLN A 109 26.45 11.88 22.50
CA GLN A 109 25.14 12.20 23.10
C GLN A 109 25.27 12.77 24.52
N GLY A 110 26.33 13.53 24.77
CA GLY A 110 26.60 14.22 26.03
C GLY A 110 26.82 13.31 27.23
N LYS A 111 27.39 12.11 26.99
CA LYS A 111 27.77 11.16 28.05
C LYS A 111 28.73 11.78 29.07
N THR A 112 29.58 12.72 28.65
CA THR A 112 30.51 13.44 29.52
C THR A 112 30.14 14.91 29.76
N SER A 113 29.19 15.47 29.00
CA SER A 113 28.90 16.91 29.03
C SER A 113 27.56 17.27 29.69
N ASN A 114 26.53 16.45 29.54
CA ASN A 114 25.17 16.81 29.97
C ASN A 114 25.09 17.09 31.48
N LEU A 115 25.59 16.18 32.33
CA LEU A 115 25.55 16.37 33.78
C LEU A 115 26.36 17.60 34.22
N ASN A 116 27.50 17.86 33.58
CA ASN A 116 28.33 19.03 33.87
C ASN A 116 27.61 20.33 33.48
N GLY A 117 27.03 20.40 32.28
CA GLY A 117 26.30 21.59 31.84
C GLY A 117 25.01 21.83 32.63
N MET A 118 24.32 20.78 33.06
CA MET A 118 23.19 20.89 33.98
C MET A 118 23.63 21.39 35.36
N GLY A 119 24.79 20.96 35.86
CA GLY A 119 25.39 21.48 37.09
C GLY A 119 25.70 22.98 37.01
N VAL A 120 26.29 23.43 35.91
CA VAL A 120 26.56 24.87 35.65
C VAL A 120 25.26 25.66 35.58
N MET A 121 24.26 25.14 34.87
CA MET A 121 22.95 25.78 34.74
C MET A 121 22.19 25.84 36.07
N ALA A 122 22.24 24.78 36.87
CA ALA A 122 21.65 24.74 38.21
C ALA A 122 22.29 25.82 39.09
N ALA A 123 23.62 25.91 39.08
CA ALA A 123 24.37 26.92 39.82
C ALA A 123 24.02 28.36 39.38
N ALA A 124 23.95 28.61 38.06
CA ALA A 124 23.56 29.92 37.52
C ALA A 124 22.14 30.33 37.96
N ARG A 125 21.24 29.36 38.14
CA ARG A 125 19.86 29.56 38.60
C ARG A 125 19.71 29.56 40.13
N GLY A 126 20.77 29.28 40.89
CA GLY A 126 20.70 29.10 42.34
C GLY A 126 19.86 27.89 42.79
N LEU A 127 19.85 26.82 42.00
CA LEU A 127 19.09 25.59 42.27
C LEU A 127 20.00 24.40 42.58
N ASP A 128 19.46 23.42 43.31
CA ASP A 128 20.06 22.10 43.41
C ASP A 128 19.99 21.36 42.05
N VAL A 129 21.00 20.57 41.73
CA VAL A 129 21.10 19.87 40.44
C VAL A 129 19.95 18.87 40.22
N SER A 130 19.39 18.29 41.29
CA SER A 130 18.22 17.41 41.21
C SER A 130 16.96 18.13 40.70
N LEU A 131 16.89 19.46 40.84
CA LEU A 131 15.78 20.30 40.40
C LEU A 131 16.00 20.92 39.01
N ALA A 132 17.20 20.78 38.43
CA ALA A 132 17.48 21.25 37.08
C ALA A 132 16.73 20.43 36.02
N GLY A 133 16.43 19.16 36.33
CA GLY A 133 15.90 18.17 35.40
C GLY A 133 16.96 17.63 34.45
N THR A 134 16.64 16.57 33.73
CA THR A 134 17.52 16.03 32.67
C THR A 134 16.91 16.26 31.30
N THR A 135 17.74 16.27 30.26
CA THR A 135 17.23 16.17 28.89
C THR A 135 16.71 14.75 28.62
N THR A 136 15.82 14.62 27.64
CA THR A 136 15.27 13.31 27.28
C THR A 136 16.35 12.33 26.78
N PHE A 137 16.44 11.13 27.36
CA PHE A 137 17.26 10.03 26.86
C PHE A 137 16.55 9.32 25.70
N ARG A 138 17.29 9.01 24.62
CA ARG A 138 16.73 8.41 23.40
C ARG A 138 17.61 7.25 22.91
N PRO A 139 17.03 6.18 22.35
CA PRO A 139 17.80 5.24 21.54
C PRO A 139 18.26 5.89 20.22
N PRO A 140 19.32 5.37 19.58
CA PRO A 140 20.19 4.31 20.09
C PRO A 140 21.18 4.84 21.14
N TYR A 141 21.59 3.98 22.10
CA TYR A 141 22.53 4.36 23.18
C TYR A 141 23.87 4.90 22.63
N THR A 142 24.35 4.27 21.57
CA THR A 142 25.47 4.70 20.72
C THR A 142 25.06 4.60 19.26
N PRO A 143 25.64 5.40 18.35
CA PRO A 143 25.30 5.34 16.92
C PRO A 143 25.34 3.91 16.37
N ALA A 144 24.33 3.57 15.57
CA ALA A 144 24.27 2.34 14.79
C ALA A 144 24.29 2.69 13.29
N SER A 145 24.90 1.85 12.46
CA SER A 145 24.95 2.12 11.01
C SER A 145 23.58 1.89 10.37
N LEU A 146 23.22 2.73 9.39
CA LEU A 146 21.97 2.56 8.63
C LEU A 146 21.91 1.19 7.94
N GLY A 147 23.05 0.66 7.48
CA GLY A 147 23.13 -0.67 6.87
C GLY A 147 22.79 -1.81 7.85
N ALA A 148 23.19 -1.70 9.12
CA ALA A 148 22.80 -2.67 10.14
C ALA A 148 21.29 -2.61 10.42
N LEU A 149 20.70 -1.40 10.44
CA LEU A 149 19.26 -1.21 10.63
C LEU A 149 18.43 -1.69 9.42
N ALA A 150 18.93 -1.51 8.20
CA ALA A 150 18.28 -2.00 6.99
C ALA A 150 18.29 -3.53 6.88
N GLY A 151 19.27 -4.20 7.49
CA GLY A 151 19.39 -5.65 7.48
C GLY A 151 19.54 -6.22 6.08
N ARG A 152 18.64 -7.14 5.68
CA ARG A 152 18.63 -7.77 4.35
C ARG A 152 17.65 -7.12 3.37
N ASN A 153 16.97 -6.05 3.75
CA ASN A 153 16.01 -5.33 2.91
C ASN A 153 16.73 -4.40 1.92
N VAL A 154 17.49 -4.98 0.99
CA VAL A 154 18.33 -4.26 0.01
C VAL A 154 18.22 -4.90 -1.37
N ARG A 155 18.40 -4.10 -2.44
CA ARG A 155 18.38 -4.57 -3.83
C ARG A 155 17.09 -5.35 -4.13
N GLY A 156 17.17 -6.51 -4.78
CA GLY A 156 16.01 -7.38 -5.07
C GLY A 156 15.32 -7.99 -3.83
N HIS A 157 15.84 -7.76 -2.62
CA HIS A 157 15.17 -8.11 -1.36
C HIS A 157 14.55 -6.91 -0.66
N PHE A 158 14.59 -5.72 -1.27
CA PHE A 158 13.96 -4.52 -0.71
C PHE A 158 12.44 -4.66 -0.63
N GLN A 159 11.83 -5.27 -1.65
CA GLN A 159 10.41 -5.58 -1.70
C GLN A 159 10.17 -6.89 -2.48
N PRO A 160 9.09 -7.63 -2.18
CA PRO A 160 8.75 -8.83 -2.95
C PRO A 160 8.32 -8.45 -4.38
N GLU A 161 8.72 -9.28 -5.34
CA GLU A 161 8.22 -9.25 -6.71
C GLU A 161 7.19 -10.38 -6.88
N ARG A 162 6.04 -10.06 -7.47
CA ARG A 162 4.98 -11.02 -7.80
C ARG A 162 4.91 -11.19 -9.31
N LEU A 163 4.93 -12.46 -9.73
CA LEU A 163 4.98 -12.86 -11.13
C LEU A 163 3.73 -13.67 -11.46
N THR A 164 3.12 -13.43 -12.63
CA THR A 164 1.99 -14.25 -13.11
C THR A 164 2.51 -15.58 -13.67
N ALA A 165 1.63 -16.57 -13.86
CA ALA A 165 2.00 -17.83 -14.49
C ALA A 165 2.56 -17.67 -15.92
N MET A 166 2.27 -16.54 -16.57
CA MET A 166 2.73 -16.21 -17.93
C MET A 166 3.96 -15.30 -17.93
N HIS A 167 4.56 -14.98 -16.77
CA HIS A 167 5.64 -13.99 -16.69
C HIS A 167 6.83 -14.30 -17.61
N ASP A 168 7.34 -15.53 -17.57
CA ASP A 168 8.50 -15.91 -18.38
C ASP A 168 8.16 -15.91 -19.88
N TRP A 169 6.92 -16.27 -20.23
CA TRP A 169 6.44 -16.16 -21.62
C TRP A 169 6.46 -14.71 -22.09
N HIS A 170 5.98 -13.77 -21.26
CA HIS A 170 5.99 -12.34 -21.59
C HIS A 170 7.41 -11.86 -21.86
N LEU A 171 8.38 -12.21 -21.01
CA LEU A 171 9.78 -11.82 -21.20
C LEU A 171 10.37 -12.42 -22.49
N ALA A 172 10.11 -13.70 -22.74
CA ALA A 172 10.59 -14.40 -23.93
C ALA A 172 10.02 -13.81 -25.24
N HIS A 173 8.81 -13.25 -25.20
CA HIS A 173 8.12 -12.67 -26.36
C HIS A 173 8.22 -11.14 -26.42
N GLY A 174 9.25 -10.57 -25.79
CA GLY A 174 9.56 -9.14 -25.93
C GLY A 174 8.73 -8.21 -25.04
N GLY A 175 7.98 -8.74 -24.08
CA GLY A 175 7.26 -7.99 -23.07
C GLY A 175 8.20 -7.13 -22.22
N VAL A 176 7.90 -5.84 -22.12
CA VAL A 176 8.56 -4.89 -21.25
C VAL A 176 7.73 -4.74 -19.99
N LYS A 177 8.30 -5.05 -18.84
CA LYS A 177 7.57 -5.02 -17.56
C LYS A 177 7.52 -3.62 -16.95
N MET A 178 6.43 -3.33 -16.25
CA MET A 178 6.31 -2.26 -15.27
C MET A 178 5.97 -2.82 -13.89
N GLU A 179 6.28 -2.05 -12.85
CA GLU A 179 5.85 -2.32 -11.49
C GLU A 179 4.42 -1.80 -11.28
N ALA A 180 3.51 -2.68 -10.87
CA ALA A 180 2.12 -2.38 -10.52
C ALA A 180 1.87 -2.84 -9.08
N GLY A 181 2.27 -2.02 -8.11
CA GLY A 181 2.47 -2.49 -6.73
C GLY A 181 3.60 -3.52 -6.72
N TYR A 182 3.38 -4.68 -6.09
CA TYR A 182 4.36 -5.77 -6.11
C TYR A 182 4.34 -6.59 -7.41
N TRP A 183 3.36 -6.40 -8.29
CA TRP A 183 3.26 -7.19 -9.52
C TRP A 183 4.17 -6.64 -10.62
N LEU A 184 4.85 -7.53 -11.32
CA LEU A 184 5.53 -7.21 -12.58
C LEU A 184 4.61 -7.57 -13.75
N ARG A 185 4.11 -6.55 -14.46
CA ARG A 185 3.12 -6.71 -15.54
C ARG A 185 3.67 -6.23 -16.88
N PRO A 186 3.29 -6.86 -18.02
CA PRO A 186 3.68 -6.37 -19.33
C PRO A 186 3.05 -4.99 -19.60
N LEU A 187 3.88 -3.96 -19.72
CA LEU A 187 3.48 -2.61 -20.10
C LEU A 187 3.20 -2.53 -21.60
N TRP A 188 4.07 -3.14 -22.41
CA TRP A 188 3.99 -3.21 -23.88
C TRP A 188 4.90 -4.33 -24.40
N TYR A 189 4.78 -4.69 -25.67
CA TYR A 189 5.60 -5.72 -26.33
C TYR A 189 6.45 -5.12 -27.45
N ARG A 190 7.76 -5.38 -27.42
CA ARG A 190 8.73 -4.91 -28.43
C ARG A 190 8.44 -5.41 -29.86
N THR A 191 7.59 -6.42 -30.00
CA THR A 191 7.14 -6.92 -31.31
C THR A 191 6.20 -5.97 -32.04
N HIS A 192 5.69 -4.92 -31.38
CA HIS A 192 4.75 -3.94 -31.93
C HIS A 192 5.37 -2.58 -32.25
N GLY A 193 6.63 -2.34 -31.90
CA GLY A 193 7.31 -1.06 -32.14
C GLY A 193 8.66 -0.97 -31.46
N THR A 194 9.43 0.08 -31.76
CA THR A 194 10.76 0.29 -31.15
C THR A 194 10.68 1.12 -29.87
N THR A 195 9.63 1.94 -29.74
CA THR A 195 9.34 2.74 -28.57
C THR A 195 7.99 2.36 -27.97
N LEU A 196 7.77 2.72 -26.69
CA LEU A 196 6.46 2.56 -26.04
C LEU A 196 5.35 3.20 -26.89
N SER A 197 5.57 4.43 -27.37
CA SER A 197 4.56 5.19 -28.12
C SER A 197 4.16 4.53 -29.43
N GLU A 198 5.12 3.98 -30.17
CA GLU A 198 4.83 3.21 -31.39
C GLU A 198 4.08 1.92 -31.06
N ALA A 199 4.57 1.18 -30.06
CA ALA A 199 4.04 -0.14 -29.75
C ALA A 199 2.62 -0.11 -29.20
N TYR A 200 2.30 0.76 -28.23
CA TYR A 200 0.94 0.78 -27.67
C TYR A 200 -0.09 1.19 -28.74
N LYS A 201 0.25 2.11 -29.66
CA LYS A 201 -0.63 2.49 -30.77
C LYS A 201 -0.88 1.32 -31.72
N ALA A 202 0.18 0.62 -32.10
CA ALA A 202 0.08 -0.57 -32.95
C ALA A 202 -0.68 -1.72 -32.25
N GLU A 203 -0.49 -1.90 -30.93
CA GLU A 203 -1.27 -2.83 -30.12
C GLU A 203 -2.77 -2.47 -30.11
N MET A 204 -3.11 -1.19 -29.89
CA MET A 204 -4.50 -0.71 -29.92
C MET A 204 -5.16 -0.92 -31.28
N GLU A 205 -4.52 -0.48 -32.36
CA GLU A 205 -4.99 -0.66 -33.74
C GLU A 205 -5.26 -2.13 -34.01
N PHE A 206 -4.31 -3.00 -33.64
CA PHE A 206 -4.44 -4.42 -33.86
C PHE A 206 -5.60 -5.07 -33.08
N VAL A 207 -5.86 -4.64 -31.84
CA VAL A 207 -7.01 -5.09 -31.05
C VAL A 207 -8.33 -4.70 -31.71
N ARG A 208 -8.44 -3.49 -32.28
CA ARG A 208 -9.68 -3.03 -32.94
C ARG A 208 -9.93 -3.72 -34.27
N GLU A 209 -8.88 -3.91 -35.05
CA GLU A 209 -9.02 -4.43 -36.41
C GLU A 209 -9.07 -5.95 -36.45
N ASN A 210 -8.44 -6.62 -35.48
CA ASN A 210 -8.28 -8.07 -35.44
C ASN A 210 -8.66 -8.66 -34.08
N VAL A 211 -7.66 -9.03 -33.28
CA VAL A 211 -7.83 -9.66 -31.97
C VAL A 211 -6.52 -9.59 -31.19
N GLY A 212 -6.58 -9.14 -29.94
CA GLY A 212 -5.45 -9.17 -29.02
C GLY A 212 -5.76 -9.91 -27.73
N ILE A 213 -4.73 -10.33 -27.01
CA ILE A 213 -4.82 -10.96 -25.68
C ILE A 213 -3.96 -10.23 -24.64
N ALA A 214 -4.51 -9.97 -23.46
CA ALA A 214 -3.81 -9.35 -22.34
C ALA A 214 -3.85 -10.23 -21.09
N ASP A 215 -2.77 -10.20 -20.32
CA ASP A 215 -2.69 -10.86 -19.01
C ASP A 215 -3.37 -9.99 -17.93
N THR A 216 -4.52 -10.45 -17.47
CA THR A 216 -5.33 -9.83 -16.41
C THR A 216 -5.27 -10.62 -15.10
N SER A 217 -4.32 -11.55 -14.96
CA SER A 217 -4.17 -12.41 -13.78
C SER A 217 -3.94 -11.64 -12.49
N THR A 218 -3.55 -10.38 -12.54
CA THR A 218 -3.26 -9.57 -11.35
C THR A 218 -4.50 -8.93 -10.74
N LEU A 219 -5.68 -9.01 -11.37
CA LEU A 219 -6.93 -8.52 -10.75
C LEU A 219 -7.15 -9.24 -9.41
N GLY A 220 -7.68 -8.53 -8.42
CA GLY A 220 -8.12 -9.18 -7.18
C GLY A 220 -9.30 -10.09 -7.50
N LYS A 221 -9.34 -11.26 -6.88
CA LYS A 221 -10.42 -12.24 -7.07
C LYS A 221 -10.84 -12.77 -5.71
N ILE A 222 -12.13 -12.69 -5.42
CA ILE A 222 -12.70 -13.07 -4.13
C ILE A 222 -13.88 -13.99 -4.40
N ASP A 223 -13.85 -15.16 -3.78
CA ASP A 223 -14.99 -16.07 -3.74
C ASP A 223 -15.86 -15.70 -2.54
N VAL A 224 -17.13 -15.41 -2.81
CA VAL A 224 -18.11 -14.96 -1.81
C VAL A 224 -19.22 -16.00 -1.75
N GLN A 225 -19.26 -16.75 -0.65
CA GLN A 225 -20.15 -17.89 -0.49
C GLN A 225 -21.05 -17.75 0.73
N GLY A 226 -22.27 -18.27 0.63
CA GLY A 226 -23.20 -18.39 1.74
C GLY A 226 -24.63 -18.01 1.35
N PRO A 227 -25.63 -18.43 2.16
CA PRO A 227 -27.03 -18.15 1.88
C PRO A 227 -27.36 -16.65 1.84
N ASP A 228 -26.58 -15.83 2.56
CA ASP A 228 -26.81 -14.38 2.63
C ASP A 228 -25.86 -13.58 1.71
N ALA A 229 -25.11 -14.26 0.80
CA ALA A 229 -24.09 -13.64 -0.04
C ALA A 229 -24.64 -12.54 -0.97
N ALA A 230 -25.82 -12.76 -1.56
CA ALA A 230 -26.45 -11.76 -2.42
C ALA A 230 -26.88 -10.50 -1.64
N GLU A 231 -27.29 -10.68 -0.38
CA GLU A 231 -27.63 -9.57 0.52
C GLU A 231 -26.37 -8.83 0.97
N PHE A 232 -25.31 -9.56 1.32
CA PHE A 232 -24.03 -8.93 1.63
C PHE A 232 -23.51 -8.07 0.47
N LEU A 233 -23.57 -8.59 -0.77
CA LEU A 233 -23.19 -7.83 -1.96
C LEU A 233 -24.10 -6.61 -2.23
N ASN A 234 -25.39 -6.67 -1.88
CA ASN A 234 -26.26 -5.49 -1.90
C ASN A 234 -25.78 -4.42 -0.93
N ARG A 235 -25.27 -4.79 0.25
CA ARG A 235 -24.78 -3.84 1.23
C ARG A 235 -23.41 -3.27 0.83
N VAL A 236 -22.56 -4.06 0.17
CA VAL A 236 -21.21 -3.66 -0.25
C VAL A 236 -21.22 -2.78 -1.50
N TYR A 237 -21.94 -3.17 -2.55
CA TYR A 237 -21.98 -2.44 -3.80
C TYR A 237 -23.08 -1.39 -3.84
N VAL A 238 -22.90 -0.35 -4.64
CA VAL A 238 -23.89 0.71 -4.82
C VAL A 238 -25.15 0.22 -5.56
N ASN A 239 -25.01 -0.76 -6.44
CA ASN A 239 -26.08 -1.41 -7.19
C ASN A 239 -26.48 -2.77 -6.59
N GLY A 240 -27.62 -3.34 -7.02
CA GLY A 240 -28.17 -4.56 -6.43
C GLY A 240 -27.66 -5.85 -7.07
N TYR A 241 -27.61 -6.94 -6.30
CA TYR A 241 -27.18 -8.28 -6.72
C TYR A 241 -28.23 -9.37 -6.49
N SER A 242 -29.24 -9.18 -5.63
CA SER A 242 -30.27 -10.22 -5.37
C SER A 242 -31.00 -10.73 -6.61
N LYS A 243 -31.26 -9.83 -7.58
CA LYS A 243 -31.97 -10.15 -8.84
C LYS A 243 -31.03 -10.49 -9.99
N LEU A 244 -29.71 -10.54 -9.77
CA LEU A 244 -28.77 -11.00 -10.79
C LEU A 244 -29.02 -12.49 -11.03
N ALA A 245 -29.27 -12.89 -12.27
CA ALA A 245 -29.49 -14.30 -12.58
C ALA A 245 -28.20 -15.11 -12.37
N VAL A 246 -28.32 -16.39 -12.01
CA VAL A 246 -27.19 -17.33 -12.06
C VAL A 246 -26.66 -17.38 -13.49
N GLY A 247 -25.33 -17.44 -13.64
CA GLY A 247 -24.67 -17.39 -14.95
C GLY A 247 -24.54 -15.98 -15.52
N LYS A 248 -24.77 -14.94 -14.71
CA LYS A 248 -24.61 -13.54 -15.10
C LYS A 248 -23.63 -12.80 -14.21
N ALA A 249 -22.97 -11.82 -14.82
CA ALA A 249 -22.09 -10.87 -14.17
C ALA A 249 -22.70 -9.47 -14.12
N ARG A 250 -22.19 -8.65 -13.22
CA ARG A 250 -22.57 -7.24 -13.09
C ARG A 250 -21.36 -6.43 -12.64
N TYR A 251 -21.13 -5.32 -13.32
CA TYR A 251 -20.19 -4.30 -12.89
C TYR A 251 -20.80 -3.44 -11.77
N GLY A 252 -20.00 -3.02 -10.80
CA GLY A 252 -20.44 -2.11 -9.75
C GLY A 252 -19.29 -1.37 -9.05
N PHE A 253 -19.65 -0.31 -8.34
CA PHE A 253 -18.74 0.44 -7.49
C PHE A 253 -18.94 0.11 -6.01
N MET A 254 -17.85 0.11 -5.26
CA MET A 254 -17.80 0.01 -3.80
C MET A 254 -17.36 1.37 -3.25
N LEU A 255 -18.05 1.85 -2.23
CA LEU A 255 -17.69 3.10 -1.55
C LEU A 255 -16.98 2.82 -0.24
N ARG A 256 -16.32 3.85 0.31
CA ARG A 256 -15.95 3.89 1.72
C ARG A 256 -17.11 4.47 2.52
N GLU A 257 -16.99 4.44 3.85
CA GLU A 257 -18.01 4.99 4.76
C GLU A 257 -18.27 6.48 4.52
N ASP A 258 -17.25 7.23 4.09
CA ASP A 258 -17.30 8.66 3.77
C ASP A 258 -18.03 8.99 2.45
N GLY A 259 -18.50 7.97 1.71
CA GLY A 259 -19.23 8.13 0.45
C GLY A 259 -18.35 8.34 -0.78
N ILE A 260 -17.03 8.25 -0.64
CA ILE A 260 -16.07 8.31 -1.75
C ILE A 260 -15.85 6.92 -2.34
N VAL A 261 -15.56 6.84 -3.64
CA VAL A 261 -15.26 5.58 -4.31
C VAL A 261 -14.03 4.91 -3.67
N MET A 262 -14.18 3.64 -3.30
CA MET A 262 -13.11 2.81 -2.76
C MET A 262 -12.44 2.00 -3.85
N ASP A 263 -13.26 1.28 -4.63
CA ASP A 263 -12.85 0.42 -5.72
C ASP A 263 -14.07 0.10 -6.61
N ASP A 264 -13.82 -0.55 -7.73
CA ASP A 264 -14.84 -1.09 -8.63
C ASP A 264 -14.53 -2.54 -9.00
N GLY A 265 -15.41 -3.14 -9.80
CA GLY A 265 -15.15 -4.43 -10.39
C GLY A 265 -16.40 -5.14 -10.86
N THR A 266 -16.21 -6.37 -11.35
CA THR A 266 -17.30 -7.20 -11.85
C THR A 266 -17.52 -8.38 -10.92
N THR A 267 -18.76 -8.56 -10.47
CA THR A 267 -19.14 -9.73 -9.67
C THR A 267 -20.07 -10.64 -10.46
N THR A 268 -19.70 -11.91 -10.53
CA THR A 268 -20.41 -12.97 -11.27
C THR A 268 -21.17 -13.87 -10.31
N ARG A 269 -22.45 -14.13 -10.58
CA ARG A 269 -23.24 -15.09 -9.81
C ARG A 269 -23.06 -16.50 -10.36
N ILE A 270 -22.33 -17.34 -9.64
CA ILE A 270 -22.01 -18.73 -10.02
C ILE A 270 -23.17 -19.66 -9.67
N SER A 271 -23.78 -19.46 -8.50
CA SER A 271 -24.96 -20.20 -8.04
C SER A 271 -25.85 -19.30 -7.20
N ASP A 272 -26.91 -19.85 -6.60
CA ASP A 272 -27.78 -19.08 -5.71
C ASP A 272 -27.03 -18.51 -4.50
N THR A 273 -25.95 -19.17 -4.06
CA THR A 273 -25.20 -18.88 -2.83
C THR A 273 -23.70 -18.68 -3.08
N GLN A 274 -23.25 -18.54 -4.33
CA GLN A 274 -21.84 -18.32 -4.66
C GLN A 274 -21.67 -17.23 -5.71
N PHE A 275 -20.74 -16.32 -5.43
CA PHE A 275 -20.34 -15.24 -6.31
C PHE A 275 -18.82 -15.19 -6.46
N PHE A 276 -18.37 -14.86 -7.68
CA PHE A 276 -16.97 -14.62 -7.99
C PHE A 276 -16.79 -13.13 -8.29
N MET A 277 -16.17 -12.42 -7.35
CA MET A 277 -15.91 -10.98 -7.42
C MET A 277 -14.52 -10.74 -7.98
N THR A 278 -14.40 -9.83 -8.95
CA THR A 278 -13.14 -9.22 -9.34
C THR A 278 -13.02 -7.80 -8.80
N THR A 279 -11.79 -7.39 -8.50
CA THR A 279 -11.44 -6.05 -7.99
C THR A 279 -10.22 -5.52 -8.75
N THR A 280 -9.90 -4.23 -8.62
CA THR A 280 -8.66 -3.73 -9.23
C THR A 280 -7.42 -4.37 -8.59
N THR A 281 -6.33 -4.47 -9.37
CA THR A 281 -5.07 -5.09 -8.90
C THR A 281 -4.53 -4.44 -7.63
N ALA A 282 -4.57 -3.10 -7.56
CA ALA A 282 -4.02 -2.36 -6.44
C ALA A 282 -4.89 -2.46 -5.17
N GLN A 283 -6.20 -2.65 -5.31
CA GLN A 283 -7.14 -2.66 -4.19
C GLN A 283 -7.48 -4.07 -3.68
N ALA A 284 -7.01 -5.14 -4.32
CA ALA A 284 -7.33 -6.53 -3.96
C ALA A 284 -7.25 -6.83 -2.45
N ALA A 285 -6.12 -6.50 -1.82
CA ALA A 285 -5.93 -6.75 -0.38
C ALA A 285 -6.79 -5.84 0.52
N LYS A 286 -7.04 -4.60 0.07
CA LYS A 286 -7.85 -3.62 0.80
C LYS A 286 -9.32 -4.01 0.76
N VAL A 287 -9.85 -4.39 -0.41
CA VAL A 287 -11.22 -4.87 -0.57
C VAL A 287 -11.42 -6.13 0.28
N MET A 288 -10.53 -7.12 0.19
CA MET A 288 -10.62 -8.33 1.01
C MET A 288 -10.67 -8.02 2.51
N SER A 289 -9.74 -7.18 3.01
CA SER A 289 -9.73 -6.75 4.41
C SER A 289 -11.01 -5.99 4.79
N HIS A 290 -11.58 -5.21 3.87
CA HIS A 290 -12.81 -4.47 4.11
C HIS A 290 -14.02 -5.40 4.20
N LEU A 291 -14.14 -6.39 3.31
CA LEU A 291 -15.22 -7.38 3.38
C LEU A 291 -15.18 -8.17 4.69
N GLU A 292 -14.00 -8.59 5.13
CA GLU A 292 -13.79 -9.24 6.43
C GLU A 292 -14.19 -8.33 7.60
N PHE A 293 -13.79 -7.06 7.59
CA PHE A 293 -14.21 -6.09 8.60
C PHE A 293 -15.74 -5.97 8.65
N LEU A 294 -16.39 -5.85 7.49
CA LEU A 294 -17.85 -5.75 7.41
C LEU A 294 -18.52 -7.00 7.99
N LEU A 295 -18.02 -8.20 7.70
CA LEU A 295 -18.59 -9.45 8.20
C LEU A 295 -18.28 -9.69 9.68
N GLN A 296 -17.10 -9.33 10.16
CA GLN A 296 -16.70 -9.60 11.56
C GLN A 296 -17.22 -8.57 12.55
N VAL A 297 -17.35 -7.31 12.12
CA VAL A 297 -17.62 -6.17 13.03
C VAL A 297 -18.97 -5.53 12.77
N VAL A 298 -19.35 -5.35 11.51
CA VAL A 298 -20.54 -4.55 11.16
C VAL A 298 -21.79 -5.42 11.03
N TRP A 299 -21.66 -6.58 10.39
CA TRP A 299 -22.75 -7.52 10.11
C TRP A 299 -22.40 -8.97 10.48
N PRO A 300 -22.01 -9.24 11.74
CA PRO A 300 -21.66 -10.60 12.20
C PRO A 300 -22.82 -11.59 12.13
N GLU A 301 -24.05 -11.12 11.91
CA GLU A 301 -25.23 -11.96 11.71
C GLU A 301 -25.32 -12.58 10.31
N LEU A 302 -24.64 -12.04 9.30
CA LEU A 302 -24.71 -12.54 7.93
C LEU A 302 -23.93 -13.85 7.79
N ARG A 303 -24.56 -14.88 7.23
CA ARG A 303 -23.91 -16.16 6.96
C ARG A 303 -23.23 -16.11 5.60
N VAL A 304 -22.07 -15.45 5.58
CA VAL A 304 -21.23 -15.30 4.39
C VAL A 304 -19.79 -15.57 4.77
N THR A 305 -19.08 -16.26 3.89
CA THR A 305 -17.64 -16.46 3.94
C THR A 305 -17.03 -15.87 2.69
N VAL A 306 -15.94 -15.14 2.86
CA VAL A 306 -15.14 -14.61 1.76
C VAL A 306 -13.78 -15.28 1.76
N ALA A 307 -13.24 -15.56 0.58
CA ALA A 307 -11.89 -16.08 0.43
C ALA A 307 -11.20 -15.39 -0.74
N SER A 308 -9.99 -14.88 -0.52
CA SER A 308 -9.16 -14.44 -1.64
C SER A 308 -8.76 -15.66 -2.46
N VAL A 309 -9.17 -15.66 -3.72
CA VAL A 309 -8.76 -16.63 -4.75
C VAL A 309 -7.92 -15.94 -5.83
N THR A 310 -7.35 -14.78 -5.50
CA THR A 310 -6.56 -13.93 -6.41
C THR A 310 -5.46 -14.72 -7.10
N ASP A 311 -4.66 -15.46 -6.33
CA ASP A 311 -3.52 -16.24 -6.81
C ASP A 311 -3.91 -17.64 -7.31
N GLN A 312 -5.13 -18.09 -7.01
CA GLN A 312 -5.64 -19.38 -7.47
C GLN A 312 -5.98 -19.38 -8.97
N TRP A 313 -6.29 -18.20 -9.53
CA TRP A 313 -6.75 -18.05 -10.90
C TRP A 313 -5.81 -17.17 -11.72
N ALA A 314 -5.26 -17.75 -12.80
CA ALA A 314 -4.75 -16.96 -13.91
C ALA A 314 -5.94 -16.43 -14.73
N ALA A 315 -5.76 -15.27 -15.35
CA ALA A 315 -6.80 -14.63 -16.14
C ALA A 315 -6.23 -13.98 -17.41
N MET A 316 -6.97 -14.13 -18.50
CA MET A 316 -6.67 -13.52 -19.79
C MET A 316 -7.88 -12.78 -20.32
N SER A 317 -7.68 -11.58 -20.85
CA SER A 317 -8.68 -10.86 -21.63
C SER A 317 -8.33 -10.96 -23.10
N ILE A 318 -9.19 -11.59 -23.90
CA ILE A 318 -9.09 -11.60 -25.36
C ILE A 318 -10.14 -10.64 -25.93
N ALA A 319 -9.72 -9.70 -26.77
CA ALA A 319 -10.55 -8.60 -27.24
C ALA A 319 -10.32 -8.30 -28.73
N GLY A 320 -11.39 -7.91 -29.43
CA GLY A 320 -11.37 -7.54 -30.84
C GLY A 320 -12.46 -8.25 -31.66
N PRO A 321 -12.73 -7.81 -32.90
CA PRO A 321 -13.79 -8.36 -33.74
C PRO A 321 -13.65 -9.86 -34.05
N ARG A 322 -12.42 -10.40 -34.06
CA ARG A 322 -12.15 -11.82 -34.36
C ARG A 322 -12.10 -12.73 -33.14
N THR A 323 -12.42 -12.21 -31.96
CA THR A 323 -12.31 -12.95 -30.70
C THR A 323 -13.15 -14.23 -30.70
N ARG A 324 -14.37 -14.18 -31.24
CA ARG A 324 -15.26 -15.34 -31.26
C ARG A 324 -14.68 -16.48 -32.10
N GLU A 325 -14.11 -16.16 -33.25
CA GLU A 325 -13.49 -17.14 -34.13
C GLU A 325 -12.27 -17.82 -33.47
N VAL A 326 -11.43 -17.04 -32.77
CA VAL A 326 -10.31 -17.59 -31.99
C VAL A 326 -10.81 -18.54 -30.90
N LEU A 327 -11.82 -18.12 -30.12
CA LEU A 327 -12.36 -18.93 -29.05
C LEU A 327 -13.03 -20.20 -29.57
N GLN A 328 -13.73 -20.12 -30.69
CA GLN A 328 -14.34 -21.29 -31.33
C GLN A 328 -13.29 -22.28 -31.83
N ALA A 329 -12.15 -21.79 -32.34
CA ALA A 329 -11.03 -22.65 -32.75
C ALA A 329 -10.33 -23.27 -31.53
N ALA A 330 -10.14 -22.51 -30.45
CA ALA A 330 -9.51 -23.00 -29.23
C ALA A 330 -10.40 -24.01 -28.47
N PHE A 331 -11.72 -23.81 -28.50
CA PHE A 331 -12.70 -24.62 -27.76
C PHE A 331 -13.87 -25.03 -28.67
N PRO A 332 -13.65 -25.97 -29.61
CA PRO A 332 -14.64 -26.32 -30.63
C PRO A 332 -15.92 -26.95 -30.08
N HIS A 333 -15.90 -27.42 -28.83
CA HIS A 333 -17.05 -28.01 -28.13
C HIS A 333 -17.96 -26.96 -27.45
N LEU A 334 -17.56 -25.69 -27.42
CA LEU A 334 -18.30 -24.60 -26.77
C LEU A 334 -19.03 -23.73 -27.80
N ASP A 335 -20.15 -23.15 -27.40
CA ASP A 335 -20.94 -22.22 -28.22
C ASP A 335 -20.75 -20.78 -27.72
N PHE A 336 -20.16 -19.94 -28.57
CA PHE A 336 -19.91 -18.51 -28.31
C PHE A 336 -20.91 -17.58 -29.03
N ALA A 337 -22.00 -18.10 -29.57
CA ALA A 337 -23.07 -17.29 -30.15
C ALA A 337 -23.70 -16.36 -29.09
N ASP A 338 -24.21 -15.20 -29.52
CA ASP A 338 -24.82 -14.22 -28.60
C ASP A 338 -25.99 -14.78 -27.79
N THR A 339 -26.69 -15.77 -28.31
CA THR A 339 -27.78 -16.47 -27.62
C THR A 339 -27.29 -17.43 -26.54
N ALA A 340 -26.14 -18.08 -26.75
CA ALA A 340 -25.55 -19.04 -25.82
C ALA A 340 -24.71 -18.35 -24.73
N LEU A 341 -23.88 -17.39 -25.13
CA LEU A 341 -23.06 -16.57 -24.23
C LEU A 341 -23.33 -15.06 -24.45
N PRO A 342 -24.49 -14.56 -23.99
CA PRO A 342 -24.84 -13.14 -24.06
C PRO A 342 -23.87 -12.25 -23.27
N PHE A 343 -23.89 -10.93 -23.53
CA PHE A 343 -23.09 -9.97 -22.76
C PHE A 343 -23.31 -10.11 -21.25
N MET A 344 -22.21 -10.00 -20.49
CA MET A 344 -22.15 -10.31 -19.06
C MET A 344 -22.62 -11.74 -18.72
N GLY A 345 -22.53 -12.68 -19.66
CA GLY A 345 -22.79 -14.10 -19.45
C GLY A 345 -21.56 -14.84 -18.96
N LEU A 346 -21.81 -15.91 -18.22
CA LEU A 346 -20.82 -16.86 -17.72
C LEU A 346 -21.00 -18.21 -18.41
N LEU A 347 -19.86 -18.79 -18.79
CA LEU A 347 -19.71 -20.20 -19.09
C LEU A 347 -18.68 -20.78 -18.11
N ASP A 348 -19.11 -21.66 -17.22
CA ASP A 348 -18.25 -22.36 -16.24
C ASP A 348 -18.23 -23.84 -16.60
N THR A 349 -17.11 -24.32 -17.14
CA THR A 349 -17.01 -25.63 -17.81
C THR A 349 -15.59 -26.20 -17.68
N GLN A 350 -15.32 -27.31 -18.37
CA GLN A 350 -13.98 -27.88 -18.49
C GLN A 350 -13.50 -27.84 -19.94
N GLY A 351 -12.19 -27.73 -20.09
CA GLY A 351 -11.50 -27.92 -21.36
C GLY A 351 -11.59 -29.37 -21.84
N THR A 352 -11.26 -29.56 -23.11
CA THR A 352 -11.22 -30.87 -23.78
C THR A 352 -9.91 -31.00 -24.55
N GLY A 353 -9.59 -32.20 -25.03
CA GLY A 353 -8.39 -32.44 -25.84
C GLY A 353 -7.10 -32.16 -25.07
N ALA A 354 -6.27 -31.24 -25.54
CA ALA A 354 -5.01 -30.87 -24.88
C ALA A 354 -5.22 -30.20 -23.50
N LEU A 355 -6.44 -29.72 -23.21
CA LEU A 355 -6.83 -29.08 -21.96
C LEU A 355 -7.89 -29.89 -21.21
N ASP A 356 -7.96 -31.21 -21.43
CA ASP A 356 -8.95 -32.08 -20.79
C ASP A 356 -8.89 -31.97 -19.26
N GLY A 357 -10.05 -31.76 -18.65
CA GLY A 357 -10.19 -31.58 -17.20
C GLY A 357 -9.75 -30.22 -16.65
N VAL A 358 -9.15 -29.34 -17.45
CA VAL A 358 -8.81 -27.97 -17.00
C VAL A 358 -10.09 -27.17 -16.81
N GLN A 359 -10.31 -26.63 -15.62
CA GLN A 359 -11.46 -25.75 -15.37
C GLN A 359 -11.34 -24.45 -16.18
N LEU A 360 -12.39 -24.11 -16.92
CA LEU A 360 -12.52 -22.89 -17.72
C LEU A 360 -13.72 -22.09 -17.23
N ARG A 361 -13.46 -20.88 -16.73
CA ARG A 361 -14.49 -19.89 -16.44
C ARG A 361 -14.37 -18.76 -17.44
N ILE A 362 -15.30 -18.69 -18.40
CA ILE A 362 -15.31 -17.72 -19.48
C ILE A 362 -16.43 -16.72 -19.27
N LEU A 363 -16.08 -15.45 -19.22
CA LEU A 363 -16.99 -14.33 -18.99
C LEU A 363 -16.98 -13.41 -20.20
N ARG A 364 -18.15 -13.09 -20.76
CA ARG A 364 -18.24 -12.10 -21.83
C ARG A 364 -18.27 -10.69 -21.25
N LEU A 365 -17.08 -10.16 -20.98
CA LEU A 365 -16.81 -8.86 -20.39
C LEU A 365 -15.84 -8.08 -21.25
N THR A 366 -15.92 -6.75 -21.20
CA THR A 366 -15.01 -5.89 -21.96
C THR A 366 -14.61 -4.68 -21.13
N PHE A 367 -13.33 -4.35 -21.21
CA PHE A 367 -12.75 -3.10 -20.69
C PHE A 367 -12.20 -2.22 -21.81
N SER A 368 -12.00 -2.76 -23.00
CA SER A 368 -11.62 -2.01 -24.20
C SER A 368 -12.82 -1.45 -24.98
N GLY A 369 -14.03 -1.91 -24.65
CA GLY A 369 -15.27 -1.65 -25.39
C GLY A 369 -15.40 -2.40 -26.72
N GLU A 370 -14.42 -3.25 -27.05
CA GLU A 370 -14.53 -4.23 -28.14
C GLU A 370 -15.29 -5.48 -27.68
N LEU A 371 -15.66 -6.35 -28.62
CA LEU A 371 -16.08 -7.71 -28.26
C LEU A 371 -14.92 -8.39 -27.53
N ALA A 372 -15.16 -8.81 -26.29
CA ALA A 372 -14.14 -9.40 -25.46
C ALA A 372 -14.69 -10.48 -24.53
N TYR A 373 -13.78 -11.35 -24.10
CA TYR A 373 -14.02 -12.39 -23.13
C TYR A 373 -12.84 -12.45 -22.15
N GLU A 374 -13.16 -12.59 -20.88
CA GLU A 374 -12.19 -12.92 -19.85
C GLU A 374 -12.24 -14.42 -19.57
N ILE A 375 -11.08 -15.08 -19.59
CA ILE A 375 -10.92 -16.50 -19.37
C ILE A 375 -10.12 -16.68 -18.09
N PHE A 376 -10.74 -17.30 -17.09
CA PHE A 376 -10.13 -17.64 -15.82
C PHE A 376 -9.87 -19.14 -15.78
N VAL A 377 -8.65 -19.50 -15.40
CA VAL A 377 -8.21 -20.90 -15.23
C VAL A 377 -7.40 -21.06 -13.94
N PRO A 378 -7.33 -22.26 -13.34
CA PRO A 378 -6.42 -22.52 -12.24
C PRO A 378 -4.99 -22.09 -12.61
N THR A 379 -4.31 -21.36 -11.72
CA THR A 379 -3.08 -20.63 -12.04
C THR A 379 -1.97 -21.50 -12.65
N HIS A 380 -1.88 -22.77 -12.22
CA HIS A 380 -0.91 -23.75 -12.73
C HIS A 380 -1.17 -24.17 -14.19
N HIS A 381 -2.36 -23.91 -14.73
CA HIS A 381 -2.69 -24.11 -16.14
C HIS A 381 -2.63 -22.80 -16.96
N GLY A 382 -2.35 -21.66 -16.33
CA GLY A 382 -2.39 -20.34 -16.98
C GLY A 382 -1.53 -20.27 -18.25
N LEU A 383 -0.27 -20.71 -18.16
CA LEU A 383 0.64 -20.72 -19.31
C LEU A 383 0.15 -21.66 -20.43
N ALA A 384 -0.29 -22.87 -20.09
CA ALA A 384 -0.76 -23.84 -21.07
C ALA A 384 -1.98 -23.33 -21.85
N VAL A 385 -2.92 -22.68 -21.16
CA VAL A 385 -4.12 -22.11 -21.81
C VAL A 385 -3.77 -20.84 -22.60
N TRP A 386 -2.82 -20.03 -22.11
CA TRP A 386 -2.28 -18.89 -22.86
C TRP A 386 -1.68 -19.33 -24.20
N GLU A 387 -0.78 -20.31 -24.19
CA GLU A 387 -0.14 -20.84 -25.39
C GLU A 387 -1.14 -21.50 -26.33
N HIS A 388 -2.12 -22.24 -25.79
CA HIS A 388 -3.20 -22.83 -26.58
C HIS A 388 -4.04 -21.79 -27.32
N LEU A 389 -4.39 -20.69 -26.65
CA LEU A 389 -5.10 -19.57 -27.28
C LEU A 389 -4.24 -18.88 -28.35
N MET A 390 -2.96 -18.62 -28.05
CA MET A 390 -2.01 -18.04 -29.00
C MET A 390 -1.87 -18.90 -30.26
N GLU A 391 -1.80 -20.23 -30.12
CA GLU A 391 -1.73 -21.17 -31.23
C GLU A 391 -3.02 -21.17 -32.06
N ALA A 392 -4.18 -21.33 -31.40
CA ALA A 392 -5.49 -21.34 -32.05
C ALA A 392 -5.78 -20.00 -32.77
N GLY A 393 -5.24 -18.90 -32.24
CA GLY A 393 -5.41 -17.55 -32.78
C GLY A 393 -4.52 -17.20 -33.97
N LYS A 394 -3.54 -18.03 -34.34
CA LYS A 394 -2.63 -17.77 -35.48
C LYS A 394 -3.33 -17.42 -36.81
N PRO A 395 -4.44 -18.09 -37.22
CA PRO A 395 -5.14 -17.74 -38.46
C PRO A 395 -5.68 -16.31 -38.50
N TRP A 396 -5.94 -15.72 -37.33
CA TRP A 396 -6.38 -14.32 -37.16
C TRP A 396 -5.27 -13.42 -36.63
N GLN A 397 -4.03 -13.91 -36.67
CA GLN A 397 -2.84 -13.20 -36.21
C GLN A 397 -2.94 -12.73 -34.75
N LEU A 398 -3.57 -13.49 -33.84
CA LEU A 398 -3.66 -13.11 -32.43
C LEU A 398 -2.30 -12.67 -31.86
N ARG A 399 -2.28 -11.49 -31.22
CA ARG A 399 -1.08 -10.91 -30.62
C ARG A 399 -1.31 -10.50 -29.17
N PRO A 400 -0.26 -10.54 -28.33
CA PRO A 400 -0.38 -10.02 -26.98
C PRO A 400 -0.38 -8.48 -27.00
N TYR A 401 -1.05 -7.85 -26.04
CA TYR A 401 -0.97 -6.41 -25.80
C TYR A 401 -0.79 -6.08 -24.33
N GLY A 402 -0.13 -4.97 -24.06
CA GLY A 402 0.30 -4.58 -22.72
C GLY A 402 -0.69 -3.66 -22.00
N LEU A 403 -0.29 -3.27 -20.79
CA LEU A 403 -1.06 -2.34 -19.97
C LEU A 403 -1.25 -0.96 -20.57
N GLU A 404 -0.29 -0.47 -21.36
CA GLU A 404 -0.43 0.85 -21.99
C GLU A 404 -1.59 0.82 -22.99
N ALA A 405 -1.61 -0.15 -23.92
CA ALA A 405 -2.70 -0.29 -24.87
C ALA A 405 -4.05 -0.59 -24.20
N LEU A 406 -4.08 -1.45 -23.16
CA LEU A 406 -5.29 -1.69 -22.37
C LEU A 406 -5.79 -0.42 -21.67
N GLY A 407 -4.87 0.33 -21.07
CA GLY A 407 -5.11 1.58 -20.38
C GLY A 407 -5.54 2.71 -21.31
N SER A 408 -5.19 2.65 -22.59
CA SER A 408 -5.62 3.55 -23.65
C SER A 408 -7.00 3.21 -24.21
N LEU A 409 -7.26 1.95 -24.55
CA LEU A 409 -8.55 1.49 -25.10
C LEU A 409 -9.72 1.86 -24.18
N ARG A 410 -9.52 1.73 -22.86
CA ARG A 410 -10.54 2.06 -21.86
C ARG A 410 -10.84 3.57 -21.76
N ILE A 411 -9.87 4.44 -22.06
CA ILE A 411 -10.03 5.91 -21.98
C ILE A 411 -11.09 6.35 -22.99
N GLU A 412 -11.04 5.81 -24.20
CA GLU A 412 -12.02 6.12 -25.26
C GLU A 412 -13.44 5.70 -24.92
N LYS A 413 -13.60 4.73 -24.02
CA LYS A 413 -14.90 4.28 -23.51
C LYS A 413 -15.32 5.02 -22.23
N GLY A 414 -14.47 5.92 -21.73
CA GLY A 414 -14.69 6.62 -20.46
C GLY A 414 -14.67 5.69 -19.24
N HIS A 415 -14.03 4.52 -19.34
CA HIS A 415 -13.90 3.61 -18.21
C HIS A 415 -12.80 4.10 -17.26
N VAL A 416 -13.03 3.91 -15.96
CA VAL A 416 -12.22 4.49 -14.90
C VAL A 416 -11.21 3.49 -14.35
N VAL A 417 -10.10 3.99 -13.84
CA VAL A 417 -9.14 3.23 -13.04
C VAL A 417 -8.71 4.05 -11.83
N GLY A 418 -7.67 3.61 -11.11
CA GLY A 418 -7.11 4.34 -9.97
C GLY A 418 -6.74 5.81 -10.26
N SER A 419 -6.42 6.16 -11.51
CA SER A 419 -6.16 7.54 -11.94
C SER A 419 -7.38 8.46 -11.79
N GLU A 420 -8.60 7.93 -11.99
CA GLU A 420 -9.85 8.68 -11.78
C GLU A 420 -10.43 8.46 -10.38
N MET A 421 -10.09 7.34 -9.73
CA MET A 421 -10.50 6.98 -8.37
C MET A 421 -9.41 7.33 -7.33
N ASP A 422 -9.07 8.61 -7.23
CA ASP A 422 -7.89 9.12 -6.51
C ASP A 422 -8.04 9.21 -4.97
N GLY A 423 -9.12 8.65 -4.42
CA GLY A 423 -9.45 8.74 -3.01
C GLY A 423 -10.25 9.98 -2.59
N ARG A 424 -10.60 10.87 -3.53
CA ARG A 424 -11.46 12.06 -3.30
C ARG A 424 -12.72 12.07 -4.20
N THR A 425 -12.73 11.23 -5.22
CA THR A 425 -13.77 11.19 -6.26
C THR A 425 -15.05 10.48 -5.81
N THR A 426 -16.18 11.15 -5.96
CA THR A 426 -17.51 10.55 -5.73
C THR A 426 -18.04 9.84 -6.98
N LEU A 427 -19.11 9.05 -6.84
CA LEU A 427 -19.83 8.52 -8.02
C LEU A 427 -20.38 9.62 -8.93
N GLY A 428 -20.81 10.75 -8.34
CA GLY A 428 -21.31 11.89 -9.09
C GLY A 428 -20.21 12.50 -9.96
N ASP A 429 -19.02 12.68 -9.37
CA ASP A 429 -17.83 13.20 -10.03
C ASP A 429 -17.45 12.30 -11.23
N LEU A 430 -17.61 10.97 -11.13
CA LEU A 430 -17.35 10.03 -12.23
C LEU A 430 -18.47 9.94 -13.28
N GLY A 431 -19.57 10.67 -13.13
CA GLY A 431 -20.77 10.50 -13.96
C GLY A 431 -21.52 9.17 -13.72
N ALA A 432 -21.12 8.40 -12.70
CA ALA A 432 -21.68 7.10 -12.34
C ALA A 432 -22.79 7.17 -11.28
N GLY A 433 -23.21 8.37 -10.85
CA GLY A 433 -24.20 8.55 -9.78
C GLY A 433 -25.53 7.82 -10.01
N ARG A 434 -25.97 7.67 -11.26
CA ARG A 434 -27.20 6.94 -11.62
C ARG A 434 -27.12 5.42 -11.40
N MET A 435 -25.91 4.87 -11.23
CA MET A 435 -25.69 3.45 -10.92
C MET A 435 -26.04 3.11 -9.46
N ALA A 436 -25.99 4.11 -8.58
CA ALA A 436 -26.31 3.93 -7.16
C ALA A 436 -27.82 3.70 -6.96
N SER A 437 -28.15 2.65 -6.20
CA SER A 437 -29.55 2.33 -5.94
C SER A 437 -30.22 3.40 -5.08
N GLN A 438 -31.40 3.83 -5.53
CA GLN A 438 -32.25 4.74 -4.76
C GLN A 438 -33.05 4.02 -3.68
N THR A 439 -33.34 2.73 -3.87
CA THR A 439 -34.31 1.98 -3.05
C THR A 439 -33.68 1.10 -1.97
N LYS A 440 -32.45 0.61 -2.17
CA LYS A 440 -31.72 -0.15 -1.14
C LYS A 440 -30.69 0.71 -0.44
N ASP A 441 -30.36 0.34 0.79
CA ASP A 441 -29.20 0.91 1.46
C ASP A 441 -27.90 0.22 1.00
N PHE A 442 -26.76 0.88 1.22
CA PHE A 442 -25.41 0.34 0.99
C PHE A 442 -24.36 1.15 1.73
N TRP A 443 -23.20 0.54 1.94
CA TRP A 443 -22.06 1.15 2.61
C TRP A 443 -21.63 2.46 1.92
N GLY A 444 -21.51 3.53 2.69
CA GLY A 444 -21.19 4.87 2.19
C GLY A 444 -22.38 5.69 1.68
N LYS A 445 -23.59 5.12 1.53
CA LYS A 445 -24.78 5.86 1.04
C LYS A 445 -25.15 7.05 1.92
N ALA A 446 -25.02 6.92 3.24
CA ALA A 446 -25.39 7.98 4.16
C ALA A 446 -24.56 9.25 3.93
N LEU A 447 -23.22 9.12 3.91
CA LEU A 447 -22.33 10.26 3.74
C LEU A 447 -22.18 10.71 2.29
N SER A 448 -22.48 9.86 1.30
CA SER A 448 -22.55 10.28 -0.10
C SER A 448 -23.57 11.38 -0.35
N HIS A 449 -24.62 11.48 0.49
CA HIS A 449 -25.64 12.55 0.42
C HIS A 449 -25.34 13.76 1.31
N SER A 450 -24.15 13.83 1.92
CA SER A 450 -23.77 14.98 2.74
C SER A 450 -23.76 16.28 1.90
N PRO A 451 -24.10 17.44 2.49
CA PRO A 451 -24.09 18.72 1.76
C PRO A 451 -22.75 19.04 1.06
N HIS A 452 -21.63 18.52 1.59
CA HIS A 452 -20.31 18.72 1.00
C HIS A 452 -20.10 17.88 -0.28
N LEU A 453 -20.58 16.64 -0.32
CA LEU A 453 -20.47 15.76 -1.49
C LEU A 453 -21.54 16.03 -2.55
N GLN A 454 -22.56 16.80 -2.20
CA GLN A 454 -23.64 17.22 -3.11
C GLN A 454 -23.45 18.63 -3.68
N LYS A 455 -22.30 19.27 -3.45
CA LYS A 455 -22.05 20.61 -3.99
C LYS A 455 -22.05 20.59 -5.53
N PRO A 456 -22.66 21.60 -6.18
CA PRO A 456 -22.72 21.66 -7.64
C PRO A 456 -21.39 21.99 -8.31
N ASP A 457 -20.41 22.50 -7.57
CA ASP A 457 -19.08 22.91 -8.05
C ASP A 457 -18.01 21.81 -7.91
N ARG A 458 -18.42 20.56 -7.67
CA ARG A 458 -17.50 19.42 -7.62
C ARG A 458 -16.91 19.12 -9.00
N PRO A 459 -15.65 18.64 -9.07
CA PRO A 459 -15.07 18.16 -10.31
C PRO A 459 -15.94 17.08 -10.96
N THR A 460 -16.05 17.12 -12.29
CA THR A 460 -16.73 16.09 -13.08
C THR A 460 -15.76 15.53 -14.10
N LEU A 461 -15.75 14.21 -14.25
CA LEU A 461 -14.96 13.49 -15.24
C LEU A 461 -15.55 13.76 -16.63
N VAL A 462 -14.72 14.30 -17.51
CA VAL A 462 -15.06 14.65 -18.89
C VAL A 462 -13.98 14.17 -19.85
N GLY A 463 -14.36 13.92 -21.11
CA GLY A 463 -13.40 13.73 -22.18
C GLY A 463 -12.83 15.07 -22.66
N LEU A 464 -11.53 15.09 -22.96
CA LEU A 464 -10.83 16.26 -23.50
C LEU A 464 -10.13 15.86 -24.79
N GLU A 465 -10.20 16.72 -25.80
CA GLU A 465 -9.50 16.57 -27.06
C GLU A 465 -8.52 17.73 -27.23
N ALA A 466 -7.26 17.43 -27.58
CA ALA A 466 -6.25 18.44 -27.82
C ALA A 466 -6.51 19.14 -29.17
N VAL A 467 -6.52 20.47 -29.17
CA VAL A 467 -6.70 21.26 -30.41
C VAL A 467 -5.53 21.07 -31.38
N ASP A 468 -4.31 20.96 -30.85
CA ASP A 468 -3.12 20.58 -31.61
C ASP A 468 -2.74 19.13 -31.26
N PRO A 469 -2.98 18.15 -32.16
CA PRO A 469 -2.61 16.77 -31.95
C PRO A 469 -1.11 16.53 -31.75
N ALA A 470 -0.26 17.47 -32.17
CA ALA A 470 1.19 17.40 -31.96
C ALA A 470 1.61 17.78 -30.53
N GLN A 471 0.70 18.37 -29.73
CA GLN A 471 0.96 18.80 -28.35
C GLN A 471 -0.08 18.23 -27.37
N PRO A 472 -0.13 16.89 -27.20
CA PRO A 472 -1.05 16.29 -26.26
C PRO A 472 -0.69 16.71 -24.81
N PRO A 473 -1.69 16.90 -23.93
CA PRO A 473 -1.42 17.14 -22.53
C PRO A 473 -0.73 15.92 -21.89
N SER A 474 -0.05 16.14 -20.76
CA SER A 474 0.47 15.07 -19.93
C SER A 474 -0.53 14.69 -18.83
N ASN A 475 -0.49 13.45 -18.37
CA ASN A 475 -1.15 13.05 -17.12
C ASN A 475 -0.73 13.98 -15.98
N GLY A 476 -1.69 14.47 -15.20
CA GLY A 476 -1.48 15.43 -14.12
C GLY A 476 -1.44 16.90 -14.54
N ALA A 477 -1.56 17.22 -15.83
CA ALA A 477 -1.61 18.61 -16.28
C ALA A 477 -2.78 19.36 -15.63
N ILE A 478 -2.52 20.56 -15.10
CA ILE A 478 -3.54 21.40 -14.45
C ILE A 478 -4.29 22.20 -15.51
N LEU A 479 -5.61 22.18 -15.44
CA LEU A 479 -6.49 22.84 -16.40
C LEU A 479 -6.83 24.25 -15.93
N PHE A 480 -6.82 25.20 -16.85
CA PHE A 480 -7.27 26.58 -16.68
C PHE A 480 -8.22 26.93 -17.82
N PHE A 481 -9.14 27.87 -17.60
CA PHE A 481 -9.83 28.49 -18.73
C PHE A 481 -8.85 29.37 -19.52
N ALA A 482 -9.11 29.59 -20.80
CA ALA A 482 -8.18 30.30 -21.68
C ALA A 482 -7.90 31.76 -21.25
N ASP A 483 -8.83 32.36 -20.51
CA ASP A 483 -8.77 33.71 -19.96
C ASP A 483 -8.29 33.77 -18.50
N ASP A 484 -8.10 32.62 -17.84
CA ASP A 484 -7.56 32.57 -16.48
C ASP A 484 -6.05 32.88 -16.48
N ALA A 485 -5.61 33.67 -15.50
CA ALA A 485 -4.18 33.74 -15.17
C ALA A 485 -3.70 32.38 -14.61
N ILE A 486 -2.60 31.85 -15.13
CA ILE A 486 -2.02 30.58 -14.67
C ILE A 486 -1.41 30.76 -13.26
N ARG A 487 -2.19 30.45 -12.23
CA ARG A 487 -1.78 30.48 -10.80
C ARG A 487 -2.67 29.59 -9.93
N GLY A 488 -2.13 29.06 -8.84
CA GLY A 488 -2.89 28.27 -7.88
C GLY A 488 -3.29 26.88 -8.39
N HIS A 489 -4.47 26.40 -8.00
CA HIS A 489 -4.92 25.01 -8.20
C HIS A 489 -5.67 24.74 -9.53
N GLY A 490 -5.85 25.76 -10.38
CA GLY A 490 -6.60 25.64 -11.63
C GLY A 490 -8.08 25.31 -11.44
N ARG A 491 -8.68 24.74 -12.49
CA ARG A 491 -10.09 24.34 -12.60
C ARG A 491 -10.29 22.83 -12.60
N GLY A 492 -9.20 22.08 -12.71
CA GLY A 492 -9.20 20.63 -12.80
C GLY A 492 -7.82 20.12 -13.17
N HIS A 493 -7.73 18.83 -13.48
CA HIS A 493 -6.51 18.21 -13.95
C HIS A 493 -6.82 17.08 -14.93
N VAL A 494 -5.84 16.75 -15.76
CA VAL A 494 -5.90 15.62 -16.68
C VAL A 494 -5.55 14.35 -15.90
N THR A 495 -6.49 13.42 -15.75
CA THR A 495 -6.26 12.15 -15.03
C THR A 495 -5.51 11.13 -15.90
N SER A 496 -5.88 11.07 -17.19
CA SER A 496 -5.37 10.09 -18.14
C SER A 496 -5.34 10.66 -19.55
N THR A 497 -4.36 10.26 -20.35
CA THR A 497 -4.18 10.66 -21.75
C THR A 497 -3.91 9.45 -22.63
N THR A 498 -4.35 9.54 -23.88
CA THR A 498 -4.06 8.55 -24.90
C THR A 498 -4.00 9.21 -26.28
N PHE A 499 -3.41 8.49 -27.24
CA PHE A 499 -3.66 8.70 -28.65
C PHE A 499 -4.91 7.90 -29.03
N SER A 500 -5.82 8.47 -29.81
CA SER A 500 -7.05 7.83 -30.29
C SER A 500 -7.23 8.08 -31.77
#